data_AF-Q929C7-F1
#
_entry.id   AF-Q929C7-F1
#
_cell.length_a   1.000
_cell.length_b   1.000
_cell.length_c   1.000
_cell.angle_alpha   90.00
_cell.angle_beta   90.00
_cell.angle_gamma   90.00
#
_symmetry.space_group_name_H-M   'P 1'
#
loop_
_entity.id
_entity.type
_entity.pdbx_description
1 polymer ?
#
loop_
_entity_poly.entity_id
_entity_poly.type
_entity_poly.pdbx_seq_one_letter_code
_entity_poly.pdbx_strand_id
1 'polypeptide(L)'
;MAFKNKKDRFASLLHDIAVNLHEGANFFATYNINSVEDLHTFSNKIKEYETAGDSMVHKMIMELNDAFITPIEREDMLELTNRLDDVMDALDETAFSLEICQITHYDEYMTKFIQAIQASTVEIEKAVDLVFDKKLKDVRKLAIQIKDYESQCDDVYRESLIQLFQNEKDPIKLIRLREVYEKLEDIADSCQSVANTLESIVMKNA
;
A
#
# COMPACT_ATOMS: atom_id res chain seq x y z
N MET A 1 38.24 16.71 -1.94
CA MET A 1 37.29 16.56 -3.05
C MET A 1 36.03 15.94 -2.48
N ALA A 2 34.89 16.61 -2.64
CA ALA A 2 33.63 16.22 -2.03
C ALA A 2 33.14 14.89 -2.63
N PHE A 3 33.08 13.84 -1.81
CA PHE A 3 32.24 12.67 -2.09
C PHE A 3 30.79 13.14 -1.99
N LYS A 4 30.23 13.55 -3.13
CA LYS A 4 28.79 13.76 -3.26
C LYS A 4 28.17 12.37 -3.14
N ASN A 5 27.64 12.05 -1.95
CA ASN A 5 27.08 10.75 -1.60
C ASN A 5 26.10 10.30 -2.69
N LYS A 6 26.49 9.30 -3.48
CA LYS A 6 25.55 8.55 -4.30
C LYS A 6 24.60 7.85 -3.31
N LYS A 7 23.28 8.02 -3.45
CA LYS A 7 22.29 7.31 -2.62
C LYS A 7 22.67 5.82 -2.66
N ASP A 8 22.68 5.17 -1.50
CA ASP A 8 22.99 3.75 -1.41
C ASP A 8 22.04 2.97 -2.35
N ARG A 9 22.55 1.95 -3.04
CA ARG A 9 21.75 1.25 -4.07
C ARG A 9 20.48 0.63 -3.48
N PHE A 10 20.51 0.15 -2.24
CA PHE A 10 19.35 -0.41 -1.55
C PHE A 10 18.37 0.69 -1.19
N ALA A 11 18.86 1.85 -0.73
CA ALA A 11 18.04 3.02 -0.48
C ALA A 11 17.34 3.53 -1.75
N SER A 12 18.02 3.45 -2.90
CA SER A 12 17.40 3.75 -4.19
C SER A 12 16.34 2.74 -4.58
N LEU A 13 16.63 1.43 -4.51
CA LEU A 13 15.65 0.40 -4.88
C LEU A 13 14.40 0.43 -3.99
N LEU A 14 14.56 0.57 -2.68
CA LEU A 14 13.42 0.61 -1.76
C LEU A 14 12.58 1.88 -1.97
N HIS A 15 13.23 3.01 -2.26
CA HIS A 15 12.54 4.24 -2.64
C HIS A 15 11.77 4.06 -3.94
N ASP A 16 12.36 3.46 -4.97
CA ASP A 16 11.69 3.22 -6.25
C ASP A 16 10.44 2.32 -6.08
N ILE A 17 10.50 1.30 -5.21
CA ILE A 17 9.35 0.46 -4.85
C ILE A 17 8.26 1.30 -4.16
N ALA A 18 8.64 2.11 -3.18
CA ALA A 18 7.68 2.94 -2.44
C ALA A 18 7.03 4.01 -3.34
N VAL A 19 7.77 4.59 -4.28
CA VAL A 19 7.25 5.52 -5.29
C VAL A 19 6.27 4.81 -6.21
N ASN A 20 6.61 3.61 -6.72
CA ASN A 20 5.70 2.82 -7.56
C ASN A 20 4.38 2.53 -6.83
N LEU A 21 4.46 2.13 -5.55
CA LEU A 21 3.28 1.91 -4.71
C LEU A 21 2.44 3.19 -4.56
N HIS A 22 3.06 4.33 -4.24
CA HIS A 22 2.34 5.59 -4.11
C HIS A 22 1.71 6.03 -5.43
N GLU A 23 2.41 5.90 -6.56
CA GLU A 23 1.84 6.20 -7.87
C GLU A 23 0.65 5.30 -8.21
N GLY A 24 0.75 4.00 -7.90
CA GLY A 24 -0.34 3.03 -8.04
C GLY A 24 -1.56 3.40 -7.20
N ALA A 25 -1.36 3.70 -5.91
CA ALA A 25 -2.43 4.13 -5.00
C ALA A 25 -3.04 5.47 -5.41
N ASN A 26 -2.24 6.41 -5.90
CA ASN A 26 -2.74 7.69 -6.40
C ASN A 26 -3.57 7.50 -7.68
N PHE A 27 -3.14 6.62 -8.59
CA PHE A 27 -3.95 6.25 -9.75
C PHE A 27 -5.26 5.58 -9.31
N PHE A 28 -5.19 4.64 -8.36
CA PHE A 28 -6.35 3.97 -7.76
C PHE A 28 -7.39 4.99 -7.26
N ALA A 29 -6.92 6.03 -6.57
CA ALA A 29 -7.77 7.04 -5.95
C ALA A 29 -8.35 8.08 -6.91
N THR A 30 -7.66 8.37 -8.01
CA THR A 30 -7.99 9.52 -8.89
C THR A 30 -8.63 9.11 -10.21
N TYR A 31 -8.56 7.84 -10.59
CA TYR A 31 -9.17 7.36 -11.81
C TYR A 31 -10.70 7.34 -11.71
N ASN A 32 -11.37 7.99 -12.65
CA ASN A 32 -12.83 8.05 -12.69
C ASN A 32 -13.39 6.88 -13.50
N ILE A 33 -13.93 5.89 -12.79
CA ILE A 33 -14.67 4.78 -13.39
C ILE A 33 -16.08 5.28 -13.73
N ASN A 34 -16.50 5.25 -15.00
CA ASN A 34 -17.84 5.66 -15.43
C ASN A 34 -18.58 4.54 -16.17
N SER A 35 -17.89 3.47 -16.53
CA SER A 35 -18.39 2.36 -17.33
C SER A 35 -17.69 1.04 -17.00
N VAL A 36 -18.21 -0.06 -17.53
CA VAL A 36 -17.57 -1.38 -17.38
C VAL A 36 -16.26 -1.48 -18.18
N GLU A 37 -16.13 -0.75 -19.29
CA GLU A 37 -14.88 -0.70 -20.05
C GLU A 37 -13.79 0.06 -19.28
N ASP A 38 -14.17 1.08 -18.52
CA ASP A 38 -13.26 1.78 -17.61
C ASP A 38 -12.74 0.87 -16.51
N LEU A 39 -13.56 -0.08 -16.00
CA LEU A 39 -13.12 -1.04 -14.98
C LEU A 39 -11.98 -1.92 -15.49
N HIS A 40 -12.11 -2.44 -16.72
CA HIS A 40 -11.06 -3.24 -17.32
C HIS A 40 -9.77 -2.44 -17.55
N THR A 41 -9.92 -1.19 -17.99
CA THR A 41 -8.78 -0.27 -18.21
C THR A 41 -8.09 0.07 -16.89
N PHE A 42 -8.87 0.33 -15.84
CA PHE A 42 -8.39 0.60 -14.50
C PHE A 42 -7.64 -0.59 -13.90
N SER A 43 -8.26 -1.77 -13.92
CA SER A 43 -7.71 -3.05 -13.45
C SER A 43 -6.38 -3.37 -14.12
N ASN A 44 -6.34 -3.33 -15.46
CA ASN A 44 -5.08 -3.53 -16.20
C ASN A 44 -4.00 -2.51 -15.85
N LYS A 45 -4.37 -1.25 -15.61
CA LYS A 45 -3.38 -0.22 -15.27
C LYS A 45 -2.80 -0.41 -13.88
N ILE A 46 -3.60 -0.85 -12.90
CA ILE A 46 -3.09 -1.25 -11.59
C ILE A 46 -2.18 -2.47 -11.73
N LYS A 47 -2.55 -3.46 -12.56
CA LYS A 47 -1.69 -4.62 -12.83
C LYS A 47 -0.32 -4.24 -13.39
N GLU A 48 -0.24 -3.21 -14.24
CA GLU A 48 1.05 -2.69 -14.70
C GLU A 48 1.93 -2.18 -13.56
N TYR A 49 1.36 -1.51 -12.54
CA TYR A 49 2.10 -1.06 -11.36
C TYR A 49 2.54 -2.24 -10.49
N GLU A 50 1.69 -3.26 -10.30
CA GLU A 50 2.05 -4.47 -9.57
C GLU A 50 3.21 -5.20 -10.27
N THR A 51 3.13 -5.43 -11.58
CA THR A 51 4.16 -6.17 -12.31
C THR A 51 5.50 -5.40 -12.34
N ALA A 52 5.44 -4.06 -12.32
CA ALA A 52 6.62 -3.23 -12.15
C ALA A 52 7.21 -3.36 -10.74
N GLY A 53 6.37 -3.35 -9.70
CA GLY A 53 6.73 -3.58 -8.31
C GLY A 53 7.42 -4.93 -8.11
N ASP A 54 6.81 -6.01 -8.58
CA ASP A 54 7.32 -7.38 -8.60
C ASP A 54 8.75 -7.45 -9.16
N SER A 55 8.99 -6.76 -10.28
CA SER A 55 10.29 -6.71 -10.93
C SER A 55 11.34 -5.99 -10.06
N MET A 56 10.93 -4.94 -9.33
CA MET A 56 11.80 -4.22 -8.40
C MET A 56 12.08 -5.03 -7.13
N VAL A 57 11.08 -5.72 -6.59
CA VAL A 57 11.20 -6.64 -5.45
C VAL A 57 12.15 -7.78 -5.79
N HIS A 58 11.98 -8.42 -6.94
CA HIS A 58 12.90 -9.46 -7.41
C HIS A 58 14.34 -8.94 -7.48
N LYS A 59 14.54 -7.74 -8.03
CA LYS A 59 15.85 -7.09 -8.11
C LYS A 59 16.44 -6.81 -6.72
N MET A 60 15.64 -6.33 -5.77
CA MET A 60 16.05 -6.11 -4.39
C MET A 60 16.55 -7.43 -3.75
N ILE A 61 15.79 -8.50 -3.89
CA ILE A 61 16.13 -9.82 -3.34
C ILE A 61 17.47 -10.32 -3.91
N MET A 62 17.67 -10.19 -5.23
CA MET A 62 18.93 -10.56 -5.88
C MET A 62 20.11 -9.74 -5.34
N GLU A 63 19.96 -8.43 -5.19
CA GLU A 63 21.01 -7.55 -4.66
C GLU A 63 21.32 -7.82 -3.18
N LEU A 64 20.33 -8.23 -2.38
CA LEU A 64 20.51 -8.62 -0.98
C LEU A 64 21.25 -9.95 -0.82
N ASN A 65 21.00 -10.90 -1.73
CA ASN A 65 21.69 -12.20 -1.77
C ASN A 65 23.19 -12.06 -2.09
N ASP A 66 23.53 -11.15 -3.01
CA ASP A 66 24.92 -10.95 -3.44
C ASP A 66 25.71 -10.01 -2.51
N ALA A 67 25.04 -9.30 -1.60
CA ALA A 67 25.68 -8.31 -0.74
C ALA A 67 26.33 -8.88 0.50
N PHE A 68 27.61 -8.56 0.69
CA PHE A 68 28.36 -8.89 1.90
C PHE A 68 28.14 -7.91 3.05
N ILE A 69 27.88 -6.62 2.76
CA ILE A 69 27.62 -5.56 3.74
C ILE A 69 26.36 -4.81 3.30
N THR A 70 25.48 -4.53 4.25
CA THR A 70 24.23 -3.79 4.05
C THR A 70 24.13 -2.60 5.00
N PRO A 71 23.41 -1.51 4.62
CA PRO A 71 23.31 -0.30 5.43
C PRO A 71 22.42 -0.47 6.67
N ILE A 72 21.44 -1.36 6.61
CA ILE A 72 20.61 -1.85 7.72
C ILE A 72 20.59 -3.39 7.68
N GLU A 73 19.93 -4.04 8.66
CA GLU A 73 19.83 -5.50 8.70
C GLU A 73 19.18 -6.04 7.41
N ARG A 74 19.77 -7.10 6.84
CA ARG A 74 19.27 -7.70 5.58
C ARG A 74 17.81 -8.15 5.72
N GLU A 75 17.50 -8.77 6.86
CA GLU A 75 16.15 -9.26 7.17
C GLU A 75 15.13 -8.12 7.24
N ASP A 76 15.51 -6.98 7.81
CA ASP A 76 14.64 -5.79 7.88
C ASP A 76 14.36 -5.20 6.49
N MET A 77 15.37 -5.14 5.60
CA MET A 77 15.14 -4.69 4.21
C MET A 77 14.24 -5.65 3.46
N LEU A 78 14.47 -6.95 3.60
CA LEU A 78 13.67 -7.97 2.93
C LEU A 78 12.21 -7.89 3.41
N GLU A 79 11.99 -7.84 4.72
CA GLU A 79 10.65 -7.73 5.29
C GLU A 79 9.96 -6.44 4.83
N LEU A 80 10.66 -5.29 4.89
CA LEU A 80 10.08 -4.02 4.44
C LEU A 80 9.76 -4.05 2.94
N THR A 81 10.61 -4.68 2.13
CA THR A 81 10.37 -4.88 0.69
C THR A 81 9.10 -5.68 0.46
N ASN A 82 8.96 -6.84 1.11
CA ASN A 82 7.80 -7.70 0.97
C ASN A 82 6.51 -7.00 1.46
N ARG A 83 6.58 -6.21 2.55
CA ARG A 83 5.40 -5.47 3.03
C ARG A 83 4.96 -4.36 2.10
N LEU A 84 5.87 -3.72 1.36
CA LEU A 84 5.48 -2.75 0.33
C LEU A 84 4.78 -3.44 -0.84
N ASP A 85 5.27 -4.63 -1.21
CA ASP A 85 4.70 -5.47 -2.25
C ASP A 85 3.29 -5.93 -1.89
N ASP A 86 3.09 -6.44 -0.66
CA ASP A 86 1.77 -6.85 -0.14
C ASP A 86 0.69 -5.76 -0.29
N VAL A 87 1.06 -4.47 -0.20
CA VAL A 87 0.12 -3.35 -0.40
C VAL A 87 -0.21 -3.17 -1.89
N MET A 88 0.78 -3.29 -2.76
CA MET A 88 0.60 -3.19 -4.21
C MET A 88 -0.25 -4.34 -4.75
N ASP A 89 -0.01 -5.56 -4.25
CA ASP A 89 -0.80 -6.75 -4.56
C ASP A 89 -2.25 -6.59 -4.10
N ALA A 90 -2.47 -6.09 -2.89
CA ALA A 90 -3.82 -5.82 -2.39
C ALA A 90 -4.57 -4.78 -3.25
N LEU A 91 -3.87 -3.77 -3.78
CA LEU A 91 -4.44 -2.82 -4.74
C LEU A 91 -4.85 -3.50 -6.05
N ASP A 92 -4.02 -4.39 -6.59
CA ASP A 92 -4.31 -5.19 -7.80
C ASP A 92 -5.53 -6.09 -7.60
N GLU A 93 -5.55 -6.85 -6.51
CA GLU A 93 -6.67 -7.71 -6.16
C GLU A 93 -7.98 -6.91 -6.00
N THR A 94 -7.91 -5.73 -5.37
CA THR A 94 -9.08 -4.88 -5.18
C THR A 94 -9.57 -4.30 -6.51
N ALA A 95 -8.66 -3.89 -7.40
CA ALA A 95 -9.01 -3.39 -8.73
C ALA A 95 -9.72 -4.47 -9.56
N PHE A 96 -9.25 -5.71 -9.48
CA PHE A 96 -9.90 -6.86 -10.10
C PHE A 96 -11.26 -7.19 -9.47
N SER A 97 -11.39 -7.08 -8.14
CA SER A 97 -12.67 -7.26 -7.45
C SER A 97 -13.71 -6.21 -7.84
N LEU A 98 -13.31 -4.95 -8.06
CA LEU A 98 -14.19 -3.92 -8.62
C LEU A 98 -14.71 -4.31 -10.01
N GLU A 99 -13.85 -4.88 -10.86
CA GLU A 99 -14.21 -5.35 -12.20
C GLU A 99 -15.21 -6.51 -12.16
N ILE A 100 -14.93 -7.56 -11.38
CA ILE A 100 -15.84 -8.72 -11.22
C ILE A 100 -17.19 -8.29 -10.64
N CYS A 101 -17.16 -7.42 -9.63
CA CYS A 101 -18.37 -6.94 -8.97
C CYS A 101 -19.12 -5.88 -9.79
N GLN A 102 -18.53 -5.39 -10.90
CA GLN A 102 -19.06 -4.35 -11.76
C GLN A 102 -19.40 -3.06 -10.99
N ILE A 103 -18.51 -2.66 -10.06
CA ILE A 103 -18.68 -1.43 -9.27
C ILE A 103 -18.13 -0.26 -10.07
N THR A 104 -19.02 0.42 -10.81
CA THR A 104 -18.62 1.53 -11.68
C THR A 104 -18.65 2.90 -11.01
N HIS A 105 -18.82 2.96 -9.69
CA HIS A 105 -18.77 4.20 -8.92
C HIS A 105 -18.43 3.88 -7.47
N TYR A 106 -17.65 4.75 -6.84
CA TYR A 106 -17.35 4.66 -5.42
C TYR A 106 -18.48 5.28 -4.61
N ASP A 107 -18.97 4.56 -3.61
CA ASP A 107 -19.84 5.14 -2.60
C ASP A 107 -19.03 5.91 -1.54
N GLU A 108 -19.72 6.41 -0.52
CA GLU A 108 -19.10 7.19 0.54
C GLU A 108 -18.08 6.39 1.37
N TYR A 109 -18.30 5.09 1.58
CA TYR A 109 -17.40 4.24 2.37
C TYR A 109 -16.15 3.92 1.57
N MET A 110 -16.32 3.52 0.30
CA MET A 110 -15.20 3.29 -0.62
C MET A 110 -14.33 4.54 -0.75
N THR A 111 -14.96 5.72 -0.87
CA THR A 111 -14.23 6.99 -0.95
C THR A 111 -13.40 7.25 0.32
N LYS A 112 -13.95 6.99 1.51
CA LYS A 112 -13.21 7.14 2.77
C LYS A 112 -12.01 6.19 2.85
N PHE A 113 -12.19 4.91 2.49
CA PHE A 113 -11.08 3.94 2.43
C PHE A 113 -9.97 4.42 1.50
N ILE A 114 -10.33 4.75 0.26
CA ILE A 114 -9.40 5.16 -0.78
C ILE A 114 -8.57 6.37 -0.35
N GLN A 115 -9.20 7.36 0.29
CA GLN A 115 -8.50 8.54 0.80
C GLN A 115 -7.50 8.19 1.91
N ALA A 116 -7.89 7.33 2.86
CA ALA A 116 -7.03 6.90 3.94
C ALA A 116 -5.86 6.04 3.43
N ILE A 117 -6.11 5.11 2.49
CA ILE A 117 -5.10 4.28 1.83
C ILE A 117 -4.08 5.14 1.08
N GLN A 118 -4.56 6.09 0.25
CA GLN A 118 -3.69 7.01 -0.47
C GLN A 118 -2.82 7.80 0.51
N ALA A 119 -3.40 8.33 1.59
CA ALA A 119 -2.66 9.07 2.61
C ALA A 119 -1.61 8.17 3.31
N SER A 120 -1.93 6.91 3.60
CA SER A 120 -0.98 5.93 4.13
C SER A 120 0.21 5.74 3.20
N THR A 121 0.00 5.57 1.89
CA THR A 121 1.10 5.38 0.93
C THR A 121 2.04 6.59 0.85
N VAL A 122 1.51 7.81 1.03
CA VAL A 122 2.33 9.03 1.10
C VAL A 122 3.23 9.01 2.34
N GLU A 123 2.72 8.58 3.49
CA GLU A 123 3.54 8.49 4.71
C GLU A 123 4.53 7.31 4.65
N ILE A 124 4.18 6.20 3.99
CA ILE A 124 5.06 5.06 3.71
C ILE A 124 6.26 5.51 2.87
N GLU A 125 6.04 6.21 1.75
CA GLU A 125 7.13 6.70 0.89
C GLU A 125 8.13 7.57 1.68
N LYS A 126 7.62 8.51 2.47
CA LYS A 126 8.45 9.35 3.34
C LYS A 126 9.21 8.54 4.38
N ALA A 127 8.56 7.54 4.99
CA ALA A 127 9.18 6.74 6.04
C ALA A 127 10.33 5.90 5.48
N VAL A 128 10.15 5.29 4.31
CA VAL A 128 11.18 4.52 3.59
C VAL A 128 12.44 5.36 3.36
N ASP A 129 12.29 6.61 2.90
CA ASP A 129 13.43 7.51 2.72
C ASP A 129 14.14 7.85 4.04
N LEU A 130 13.38 8.05 5.11
CA LEU A 130 13.92 8.46 6.42
C LEU A 130 14.61 7.31 7.18
N VAL A 131 14.29 6.05 6.88
CA VAL A 131 14.94 4.87 7.47
C VAL A 131 16.44 4.87 7.15
N PHE A 132 16.81 5.16 5.90
CA PHE A 132 18.22 5.21 5.48
C PHE A 132 18.96 6.46 6.00
N ASP A 133 18.22 7.55 6.23
CA ASP A 133 18.75 8.77 6.86
C ASP A 133 18.97 8.64 8.38
N LYS A 134 18.62 7.49 8.98
CA LYS A 134 18.67 7.21 10.43
C LYS A 134 17.88 8.22 11.27
N LYS A 135 16.83 8.83 10.70
CA LYS A 135 15.92 9.75 11.40
C LYS A 135 14.80 8.98 12.10
N LEU A 136 15.18 8.06 12.98
CA LEU A 136 14.29 7.06 13.57
C LEU A 136 13.10 7.65 14.35
N LYS A 137 13.26 8.83 14.95
CA LYS A 137 12.17 9.53 15.64
C LYS A 137 11.06 9.97 14.68
N ASP A 138 11.42 10.36 13.46
CA ASP A 138 10.46 10.80 12.46
C ASP A 138 9.82 9.60 11.75
N VAL A 139 10.60 8.54 11.49
CA VAL A 139 10.06 7.25 11.03
C VAL A 139 8.97 6.74 11.98
N ARG A 140 9.21 6.78 13.29
CA ARG A 140 8.21 6.36 14.28
C ARG A 140 6.92 7.20 14.22
N LYS A 141 7.01 8.51 14.01
CA LYS A 141 5.80 9.36 13.89
C LYS A 141 4.99 8.99 12.65
N LEU A 142 5.67 8.71 11.53
CA LEU A 142 5.03 8.29 10.30
C LEU A 142 4.35 6.92 10.46
N ALA A 143 5.02 5.97 11.11
CA ALA A 143 4.43 4.67 11.41
C ALA A 143 3.16 4.78 12.28
N ILE A 144 3.14 5.67 13.28
CA ILE A 144 1.93 5.97 14.06
C ILE A 144 0.84 6.55 13.17
N GLN A 145 1.17 7.48 12.28
CA GLN A 145 0.20 8.09 11.37
C GLN A 145 -0.43 7.06 10.41
N ILE A 146 0.35 6.09 9.92
CA ILE A 146 -0.15 4.99 9.08
C ILE A 146 -1.14 4.12 9.87
N LYS A 147 -0.84 3.81 11.13
CA LYS A 147 -1.77 3.08 12.02
C LYS A 147 -3.04 3.87 12.30
N ASP A 148 -2.94 5.19 12.46
CA ASP A 148 -4.12 6.04 12.64
C ASP A 148 -5.04 6.02 11.40
N TYR A 149 -4.48 5.89 10.19
CA TYR A 149 -5.27 5.71 8.97
C TYR A 149 -5.89 4.32 8.86
N GLU A 150 -5.17 3.26 9.23
CA GLU A 150 -5.75 1.91 9.29
C GLU A 150 -6.91 1.86 10.29
N SER A 151 -6.75 2.43 11.50
CA SER A 151 -7.84 2.49 12.48
C SER A 151 -9.08 3.24 11.96
N GLN A 152 -8.90 4.25 11.09
CA GLN A 152 -10.02 4.90 10.39
C GLN A 152 -10.70 3.97 9.38
N CYS A 153 -9.92 3.22 8.59
CA CYS A 153 -10.46 2.20 7.68
C CYS A 153 -11.24 1.12 8.43
N ASP A 154 -10.72 0.70 9.59
CA ASP A 154 -11.32 -0.29 10.49
C ASP A 154 -12.72 0.14 10.98
N ASP A 155 -12.86 1.42 11.36
CA ASP A 155 -14.14 2.02 11.74
C ASP A 155 -15.09 2.15 10.54
N VAL A 156 -14.59 2.58 9.38
CA VAL A 156 -15.36 2.68 8.14
C VAL A 156 -15.88 1.32 7.70
N TYR A 157 -15.07 0.27 7.83
CA TYR A 157 -15.45 -1.11 7.51
C TYR A 157 -16.61 -1.59 8.39
N ARG A 158 -16.49 -1.42 9.71
CA ARG A 158 -17.55 -1.81 10.64
C ARG A 158 -18.84 -1.05 10.38
N GLU A 159 -18.75 0.26 10.14
CA GLU A 159 -19.90 1.08 9.80
C GLU A 159 -20.55 0.64 8.48
N SER A 160 -19.75 0.43 7.44
CA SER A 160 -20.23 0.06 6.10
C SER A 160 -20.95 -1.29 6.12
N LEU A 161 -20.43 -2.29 6.84
CA LEU A 161 -21.08 -3.58 7.00
C LEU A 161 -22.40 -3.49 7.76
N ILE A 162 -22.44 -2.73 8.87
CA ILE A 162 -23.69 -2.54 9.62
C ILE A 162 -24.76 -1.92 8.71
N GLN A 163 -24.42 -0.87 7.96
CA GLN A 163 -25.37 -0.22 7.06
C GLN A 163 -25.78 -1.13 5.90
N LEU A 164 -24.84 -1.88 5.32
CA LEU A 164 -25.09 -2.80 4.23
C LEU A 164 -26.11 -3.88 4.62
N PHE A 165 -25.87 -4.57 5.74
CA PHE A 165 -26.72 -5.68 6.19
C PHE A 165 -28.10 -5.23 6.71
N GLN A 166 -28.24 -3.99 7.20
CA GLN A 166 -29.54 -3.48 7.64
C GLN A 166 -30.41 -3.02 6.46
N ASN A 167 -29.81 -2.34 5.48
CA ASN A 167 -30.55 -1.57 4.49
C ASN A 167 -30.67 -2.27 3.13
N GLU A 168 -29.64 -3.00 2.68
CA GLU A 168 -29.66 -3.65 1.37
C GLU A 168 -30.60 -4.86 1.37
N LYS A 169 -31.40 -4.99 0.30
CA LYS A 169 -32.37 -6.07 0.12
C LYS A 169 -32.02 -6.97 -1.06
N ASP A 170 -31.20 -6.50 -1.98
CA ASP A 170 -30.66 -7.31 -3.06
C ASP A 170 -29.45 -8.12 -2.55
N PRO A 171 -29.55 -9.46 -2.45
CA PRO A 171 -28.45 -10.29 -1.97
C PRO A 171 -27.25 -10.27 -2.91
N ILE A 172 -27.44 -10.05 -4.22
CA ILE A 172 -26.32 -9.98 -5.18
C ILE A 172 -25.52 -8.72 -4.94
N LYS A 173 -26.21 -7.59 -4.76
CA LYS A 173 -25.56 -6.31 -4.44
C LYS A 173 -24.88 -6.35 -3.08
N LEU A 174 -25.49 -6.99 -2.09
CA LEU A 174 -24.87 -7.22 -0.78
C LEU A 174 -23.54 -7.97 -0.90
N ILE A 175 -23.51 -9.09 -1.65
CA ILE A 175 -22.28 -9.88 -1.84
C ILE A 175 -21.19 -9.04 -2.52
N ARG A 176 -21.55 -8.30 -3.58
CA ARG A 176 -20.61 -7.45 -4.33
C ARG A 176 -20.00 -6.34 -3.48
N LEU A 177 -20.81 -5.62 -2.72
CA LEU A 177 -20.32 -4.53 -1.88
C LEU A 177 -19.47 -5.05 -0.73
N ARG A 178 -19.89 -6.16 -0.09
CA ARG A 178 -19.11 -6.79 0.97
C ARG A 178 -17.73 -7.22 0.48
N GLU A 179 -17.65 -7.87 -0.69
CA GLU A 179 -16.37 -8.27 -1.31
C GLU A 179 -15.42 -7.07 -1.46
N VAL A 180 -15.92 -5.96 -2.00
CA VAL A 180 -15.09 -4.77 -2.22
C VAL A 180 -14.70 -4.09 -0.90
N TYR A 181 -15.58 -4.04 0.10
CA TYR A 181 -15.24 -3.50 1.41
C TYR A 181 -14.19 -4.33 2.14
N GLU A 182 -14.28 -5.66 2.07
CA GLU A 182 -13.27 -6.58 2.61
C GLU A 182 -11.92 -6.35 1.91
N LYS A 183 -11.91 -6.20 0.58
CA LYS A 183 -10.68 -5.94 -0.16
C LYS A 183 -10.05 -4.57 0.14
N LEU A 184 -10.85 -3.55 0.40
CA LEU A 184 -10.36 -2.24 0.83
C LEU A 184 -9.79 -2.28 2.26
N GLU A 185 -10.37 -3.07 3.15
CA GLU A 185 -9.83 -3.34 4.50
C GLU A 185 -8.47 -4.06 4.39
N ASP A 186 -8.37 -5.10 3.56
CA ASP A 186 -7.12 -5.85 3.32
C ASP A 186 -5.95 -4.91 2.92
N ILE A 187 -6.19 -3.90 2.08
CA ILE A 187 -5.16 -2.92 1.71
C ILE A 187 -4.69 -2.11 2.92
N ALA A 188 -5.62 -1.68 3.79
CA ALA A 188 -5.31 -0.91 4.98
C ALA A 188 -4.49 -1.74 5.98
N ASP A 189 -4.82 -3.02 6.16
CA ASP A 189 -4.07 -3.98 6.97
C ASP A 189 -2.64 -4.21 6.44
N SER A 190 -2.47 -4.30 5.12
CA SER A 190 -1.14 -4.35 4.51
C SER A 190 -0.34 -3.06 4.80
N CYS A 191 -0.97 -1.89 4.75
CA CYS A 191 -0.32 -0.63 5.15
C CYS A 191 0.11 -0.64 6.63
N GLN A 192 -0.74 -1.17 7.52
CA GLN A 192 -0.43 -1.34 8.93
C GLN A 192 0.76 -2.29 9.14
N SER A 193 0.86 -3.35 8.33
CA SER A 193 1.99 -4.28 8.35
C SER A 193 3.30 -3.59 7.98
N VAL A 194 3.30 -2.67 7.01
CA VAL A 194 4.46 -1.80 6.72
C VAL A 194 4.82 -0.97 7.95
N ALA A 195 3.84 -0.34 8.61
CA ALA A 195 4.08 0.46 9.82
C ALA A 195 4.68 -0.36 10.97
N ASN A 196 4.20 -1.59 11.18
CA ASN A 196 4.74 -2.53 12.16
C ASN A 196 6.21 -2.87 11.87
N THR A 197 6.55 -3.10 10.60
CA THR A 197 7.94 -3.34 10.18
C THR A 197 8.82 -2.12 10.40
N LEU A 198 8.34 -0.91 10.08
CA LEU A 198 9.06 0.33 10.35
C LEU A 198 9.33 0.54 11.84
N GLU A 199 8.35 0.25 12.72
CA GLU A 199 8.55 0.32 14.16
C GLU A 199 9.57 -0.70 14.67
N SER A 200 9.54 -1.94 14.15
CA SER A 200 10.54 -2.98 14.47
C SER A 200 11.96 -2.51 14.12
N ILE A 201 12.14 -1.94 12.92
CA ILE A 201 13.43 -1.37 12.48
C ILE A 201 13.88 -0.25 13.44
N VAL A 202 12.98 0.65 13.79
CA VAL A 202 13.29 1.74 14.75
C VAL A 202 13.71 1.17 16.10
N MET A 203 13.01 0.16 16.63
CA MET A 203 13.31 -0.45 17.93
C MET A 203 14.69 -1.12 17.95
N LYS A 204 15.08 -1.80 16.88
CA LYS A 204 16.39 -2.46 16.77
C LYS A 204 17.56 -1.49 16.67
N ASN A 205 17.32 -0.29 16.13
CA ASN A 205 18.33 0.73 15.87
C ASN A 205 18.31 1.91 16.87
N ALA A 206 17.48 1.83 17.92
CA ALA A 206 17.30 2.86 18.95
C ALA A 206 18.37 2.85 20.05
#